data_AF-A0A2T8WL64-F1
#
_entry.id   AF-A0A2T8WL64-F1
#
_cell.length_a   1.000
_cell.length_b   1.000
_cell.length_c   1.000
_cell.angle_alpha   90.00
_cell.angle_beta   90.00
_cell.angle_gamma   90.00
#
_symmetry.space_group_name_H-M   'P 1'
#
loop_
_entity.id
_entity.type
_entity.pdbx_description
1 polymer ?
#
loop_
_entity_poly.entity_id
_entity_poly.type
_entity_poly.pdbx_seq_one_letter_code
_entity_poly.pdbx_strand_id
1 'polypeptide(L)'
;KGMPSPMADVTGTPEQIIRAQELFLSFNPAPEDGWTIPSTPAQPLSWETLVGRVTPAQFRFARVTGVSNPVRTYGAGVLSLAALLGGVVWWSRSPEPPVAPVVPAQAEDVFKKAPEPVYLPHPWAEMPVAADFLTRCQRWRALVPVSLDRGRLERVRCSAEGLETVYQRQPGGTAARFAERVKQVFNRTPVFNLVAGGNEGVVFIPWAKFTLQDEAAPDAGTQLMQAVSWFQTRQVSFSLSEVKTPPAMPGDGAGSDAPQPIQDWHEYTFSITDKHMPEWILQGLAMQGVRLSSVAYTLSPQGQFTYQIEGHLYARD
;
A
#
# COMPACT_ATOMS: atom_id res chain seq x y z
N LYS A 1 -36.35 -6.73 9.95
CA LYS A 1 -34.88 -6.88 10.06
C LYS A 1 -34.33 -6.84 8.65
N GLY A 2 -33.44 -5.90 8.33
CA GLY A 2 -32.92 -5.75 6.97
C GLY A 2 -31.47 -5.24 7.02
N MET A 3 -30.65 -5.73 6.11
CA MET A 3 -29.33 -5.16 5.86
C MET A 3 -29.47 -4.04 4.82
N PRO A 4 -28.64 -2.98 4.90
CA PRO A 4 -28.59 -1.97 3.85
C PRO A 4 -28.29 -2.64 2.50
N SER A 5 -29.07 -2.32 1.47
CA SER A 5 -28.75 -2.79 0.13
C SER A 5 -27.51 -2.06 -0.38
N PRO A 6 -26.57 -2.75 -1.05
CA PRO A 6 -25.41 -2.13 -1.67
C PRO A 6 -25.77 -1.03 -2.70
N MET A 7 -27.01 -1.03 -3.20
CA MET A 7 -27.52 -0.09 -4.19
C MET A 7 -28.35 1.05 -3.57
N ALA A 8 -28.48 1.11 -2.23
CA ALA A 8 -29.38 2.04 -1.54
C ALA A 8 -28.69 3.29 -0.97
N ASP A 9 -27.37 3.42 -1.11
CA ASP A 9 -26.62 4.63 -0.73
C ASP A 9 -26.23 5.42 -1.99
N VAL A 10 -27.12 6.29 -2.45
CA VAL A 10 -26.98 7.06 -3.69
C VAL A 10 -27.32 8.52 -3.44
N THR A 11 -26.47 9.42 -3.94
CA THR A 11 -26.69 10.89 -3.92
C THR A 11 -26.57 11.45 -5.32
N GLY A 12 -27.41 12.43 -5.70
CA GLY A 12 -27.38 12.99 -7.04
C GLY A 12 -28.51 13.98 -7.31
N THR A 13 -28.73 14.30 -8.59
CA THR A 13 -29.87 15.11 -9.03
C THR A 13 -31.19 14.35 -8.85
N PRO A 14 -32.36 15.02 -8.83
CA PRO A 14 -33.65 14.36 -8.69
C PRO A 14 -33.88 13.23 -9.70
N GLU A 15 -33.47 13.43 -10.96
CA GLU A 15 -33.59 12.45 -12.03
C GLU A 15 -32.71 11.21 -11.78
N GLN A 16 -31.50 11.43 -11.24
CA GLN A 16 -30.59 10.35 -10.86
C GLN A 16 -31.17 9.53 -9.70
N ILE A 17 -31.80 10.19 -8.72
CA ILE A 17 -32.45 9.52 -7.58
C ILE A 17 -33.67 8.72 -8.02
N ILE A 18 -34.51 9.25 -8.92
CA ILE A 18 -35.66 8.52 -9.48
C ILE A 18 -35.19 7.26 -10.20
N ARG A 19 -34.16 7.37 -11.05
CA ARG A 19 -33.59 6.22 -11.76
C ARG A 19 -32.98 5.18 -10.81
N ALA A 20 -32.28 5.64 -9.76
CA ALA A 20 -31.72 4.74 -8.75
C ALA A 20 -32.83 4.00 -7.97
N GLN A 21 -33.94 4.67 -7.67
CA GLN A 21 -35.11 4.07 -7.04
C GLN A 21 -35.74 3.00 -7.94
N GLU A 22 -35.95 3.29 -9.23
CA GLU A 22 -36.49 2.32 -10.20
C GLU A 22 -35.61 1.08 -10.29
N LEU A 23 -34.29 1.27 -10.36
CA LEU A 23 -33.32 0.19 -10.37
C LEU A 23 -33.34 -0.61 -9.07
N PHE A 24 -33.43 0.05 -7.91
CA PHE A 24 -33.56 -0.65 -6.64
C PHE A 24 -34.81 -1.54 -6.62
N LEU A 25 -35.95 -1.02 -7.06
CA LEU A 25 -37.22 -1.77 -7.09
C LEU A 25 -37.22 -2.91 -8.11
N SER A 26 -36.44 -2.81 -9.21
CA SER A 26 -36.35 -3.92 -10.17
C SER A 26 -35.62 -5.15 -9.62
N PHE A 27 -34.73 -4.97 -8.64
CA PHE A 27 -33.98 -6.07 -8.02
C PHE A 27 -34.50 -6.47 -6.64
N ASN A 28 -35.28 -5.62 -5.97
CA ASN A 28 -35.73 -5.83 -4.60
C ASN A 28 -37.27 -5.85 -4.58
N PRO A 29 -37.90 -7.04 -4.64
CA PRO A 29 -39.35 -7.13 -4.52
C PRO A 29 -39.82 -6.57 -3.18
N ALA A 30 -41.05 -6.05 -3.15
CA ALA A 30 -41.61 -5.48 -1.94
C ALA A 30 -41.69 -6.55 -0.84
N PRO A 31 -41.29 -6.25 0.41
CA PRO A 31 -41.45 -7.16 1.53
C PRO A 31 -42.94 -7.35 1.86
N GLU A 32 -43.29 -8.44 2.54
CA GLU A 32 -44.68 -8.80 2.87
C GLU A 32 -45.42 -7.68 3.62
N ASP A 33 -44.73 -6.99 4.54
CA ASP A 33 -45.28 -5.87 5.33
C ASP A 33 -45.19 -4.51 4.61
N GLY A 34 -44.68 -4.49 3.37
CA GLY A 34 -44.45 -3.28 2.59
C GLY A 34 -43.25 -2.44 3.03
N TRP A 35 -42.92 -1.42 2.23
CA TRP A 35 -41.81 -0.52 2.51
C TRP A 35 -42.21 0.55 3.52
N THR A 36 -41.36 0.78 4.53
CA THR A 36 -41.45 1.99 5.35
C THR A 36 -40.74 3.13 4.61
N ILE A 37 -41.49 4.10 4.11
CA ILE A 37 -40.97 5.18 3.26
C ILE A 37 -40.99 6.50 4.05
N PRO A 38 -39.84 6.99 4.55
CA PRO A 38 -39.79 8.22 5.34
C PRO A 38 -39.94 9.50 4.50
N SER A 39 -39.65 9.44 3.20
CA SER A 39 -39.72 10.55 2.25
C SER A 39 -39.88 10.01 0.83
N THR A 40 -40.55 10.76 -0.06
CA THR A 40 -40.69 10.40 -1.49
C THR A 40 -40.09 11.47 -2.38
N PRO A 41 -39.73 11.15 -3.64
CA PRO A 41 -39.30 12.17 -4.60
C PRO A 41 -40.36 13.24 -4.89
N ALA A 42 -41.64 12.88 -4.82
CA ALA A 42 -42.76 13.82 -5.05
C ALA A 42 -42.97 14.80 -3.88
N GLN A 43 -42.58 14.40 -2.66
CA GLN A 43 -42.66 15.22 -1.45
C GLN A 43 -41.37 15.03 -0.64
N PRO A 44 -40.26 15.65 -1.07
CA PRO A 44 -38.97 15.44 -0.45
C PRO A 44 -38.92 16.15 0.92
N LEU A 45 -38.54 15.41 1.95
CA LEU A 45 -38.20 15.99 3.25
C LEU A 45 -36.76 16.50 3.24
N SER A 46 -36.50 17.55 4.02
CA SER A 46 -35.15 18.05 4.24
C SER A 46 -34.31 17.04 5.03
N TRP A 47 -32.99 17.05 4.80
CA TRP A 47 -32.08 16.14 5.51
C TRP A 47 -32.11 16.40 7.02
N GLU A 48 -32.30 17.65 7.46
CA GLU A 48 -32.43 18.03 8.87
C GLU A 48 -33.65 17.35 9.51
N THR A 49 -34.75 17.28 8.77
CA THR A 49 -35.99 16.63 9.23
C THR A 49 -35.81 15.12 9.35
N LEU A 50 -35.10 14.50 8.40
CA LEU A 50 -34.82 13.06 8.41
C LEU A 50 -33.86 12.69 9.55
N VAL A 51 -32.80 13.46 9.73
CA VAL A 51 -31.80 13.32 10.81
C VAL A 51 -32.44 13.59 12.17
N GLY A 52 -33.32 14.59 12.29
CA GLY A 52 -34.02 14.91 13.53
C GLY A 52 -34.94 13.80 14.08
N ARG A 53 -35.30 12.82 13.25
CA ARG A 53 -36.10 11.65 13.64
C ARG A 53 -35.26 10.48 14.18
N VAL A 54 -33.94 10.58 14.12
CA VAL A 54 -33.01 9.52 14.53
C VAL A 54 -32.62 9.70 16.01
N THR A 55 -32.59 8.62 16.77
CA THR A 55 -32.21 8.67 18.19
C THR A 55 -30.70 8.92 18.38
N PRO A 56 -30.27 9.49 19.52
CA PRO A 56 -28.84 9.66 19.83
C PRO A 56 -28.03 8.35 19.79
N ALA A 57 -28.65 7.21 20.11
CA ALA A 57 -28.01 5.90 20.03
C ALA A 57 -27.74 5.49 18.57
N GLN A 58 -28.70 5.70 17.67
CA GLN A 58 -28.55 5.45 16.24
C GLN A 58 -27.50 6.38 15.61
N PHE A 59 -27.41 7.65 16.03
CA PHE A 59 -26.34 8.56 15.59
C PHE A 59 -24.94 8.08 15.95
N ARG A 60 -24.77 7.53 17.16
CA ARG A 60 -23.48 6.96 17.58
C ARG A 60 -23.09 5.74 16.75
N PHE A 61 -24.06 4.90 16.38
CA PHE A 61 -23.83 3.72 15.56
C PHE A 61 -23.55 4.07 14.08
N ALA A 62 -24.21 5.10 13.54
CA ALA A 62 -24.00 5.58 12.19
C ALA A 62 -22.73 6.43 12.01
N ARG A 63 -21.99 6.71 13.10
CA ARG A 63 -20.76 7.49 13.04
C ARG A 63 -19.67 6.65 12.40
N VAL A 64 -19.15 7.11 11.26
CA VAL A 64 -17.97 6.50 10.63
C VAL A 64 -16.77 6.67 11.57
N THR A 65 -16.44 5.62 12.30
CA THR A 65 -15.19 5.54 13.07
C THR A 65 -14.14 4.86 12.21
N GLY A 66 -12.93 5.43 12.13
CA GLY A 66 -11.80 4.74 11.52
C GLY A 66 -11.61 3.36 12.16
N VAL A 67 -11.23 2.36 11.37
CA VAL A 67 -11.02 0.99 11.83
C VAL A 67 -9.90 0.98 12.87
N SER A 68 -10.24 1.05 14.15
CA SER A 68 -9.28 0.93 15.23
C SER A 68 -8.93 -0.54 15.41
N ASN A 69 -7.67 -0.89 15.11
CA ASN A 69 -7.15 -2.23 15.32
C ASN A 69 -7.20 -2.57 16.84
N PRO A 70 -8.05 -3.52 17.28
CA PRO A 70 -8.26 -3.81 18.70
C PRO A 70 -7.02 -4.45 19.38
N VAL A 71 -6.03 -4.88 18.58
CA VAL A 71 -4.77 -5.46 19.09
C VAL A 71 -3.95 -4.41 19.85
N ARG A 72 -4.09 -3.12 19.53
CA ARG A 72 -3.28 -2.05 20.14
C ARG A 72 -3.72 -1.68 21.56
N THR A 73 -4.98 -1.94 21.95
CA THR A 73 -5.48 -1.60 23.30
C THR A 73 -5.18 -2.66 24.36
N TYR A 74 -4.92 -3.91 23.97
CA TYR A 74 -4.68 -5.01 24.93
C TYR A 74 -3.23 -5.54 24.94
N GLY A 75 -2.40 -5.17 23.96
CA GLY A 75 -1.03 -5.70 23.82
C GLY A 75 -0.05 -5.29 24.92
N ALA A 76 -0.20 -4.10 25.52
CA ALA A 76 0.73 -3.63 26.55
C ALA A 76 0.60 -4.38 27.88
N GLY A 77 -0.62 -4.76 28.28
CA GLY A 77 -0.86 -5.44 29.57
C GLY A 77 -0.37 -6.88 29.60
N VAL A 78 -0.47 -7.60 28.47
CA VAL A 78 -0.09 -9.02 28.37
C VAL A 78 1.43 -9.20 28.39
N LEU A 79 2.19 -8.28 27.78
CA LEU A 79 3.66 -8.35 27.73
C LEU A 79 4.30 -8.09 29.10
N SER A 80 3.73 -7.20 29.92
CA SER A 80 4.25 -6.92 31.27
C SER A 80 4.09 -8.11 32.21
N LEU A 81 2.98 -8.86 32.11
CA LEU A 81 2.73 -10.03 32.96
C LEU A 81 3.64 -11.22 32.60
N ALA A 82 3.89 -11.43 31.29
CA ALA A 82 4.78 -12.48 30.81
C ALA A 82 6.26 -12.21 31.20
N ALA A 83 6.71 -10.96 31.15
CA ALA A 83 8.06 -10.58 31.56
C ALA A 83 8.31 -10.79 33.06
N LEU A 84 7.31 -10.48 33.91
CA LEU A 84 7.40 -10.69 35.35
C LEU A 84 7.44 -12.18 35.72
N LEU A 85 6.61 -13.01 35.09
CA LEU A 85 6.61 -14.45 35.33
C LEU A 85 7.88 -15.14 34.80
N GLY A 86 8.41 -14.69 33.64
CA GLY A 86 9.67 -15.18 33.09
C GLY A 86 10.89 -14.86 33.95
N GLY A 87 10.94 -13.65 34.54
CA GLY A 87 12.04 -13.23 35.41
C GLY A 87 12.14 -14.04 36.72
N VAL A 88 10.99 -14.39 37.32
CA VAL A 88 10.94 -15.20 38.55
C VAL A 88 11.43 -16.63 38.29
N VAL A 89 11.03 -17.23 37.17
CA VAL A 89 11.46 -18.59 36.80
C VAL A 89 12.96 -18.63 36.52
N TRP A 90 13.51 -17.62 35.84
CA TRP A 90 14.94 -17.53 35.54
C TRP A 90 15.78 -17.38 36.82
N TRP A 91 15.39 -16.48 37.74
CA TRP A 91 16.11 -16.28 39.00
C TRP A 91 16.12 -17.52 39.90
N SER A 92 15.02 -18.29 39.91
CA SER A 92 14.92 -19.52 40.71
C SER A 92 15.76 -20.69 40.18
N ARG A 93 16.27 -20.60 38.95
CA ARG A 93 17.02 -21.68 38.27
C ARG A 93 18.47 -21.35 37.97
N SER A 94 18.98 -20.19 38.35
CA SER A 94 20.39 -19.84 38.16
C SER A 94 21.29 -20.79 38.96
N PRO A 95 22.11 -21.63 38.30
CA PRO A 95 23.02 -22.51 39.00
C PRO A 95 24.24 -21.75 39.53
N GLU A 96 24.80 -22.20 40.65
CA GLU A 96 26.06 -21.67 41.20
C GLU A 96 27.23 -21.84 40.22
N PRO A 97 28.21 -20.91 40.21
CA PRO A 97 29.31 -20.95 39.25
C PRO A 97 30.21 -22.17 39.51
N PRO A 98 30.60 -22.93 38.46
CA PRO A 98 31.49 -24.07 38.63
C PRO A 98 32.92 -23.62 38.95
N VAL A 99 33.52 -24.25 39.96
CA VAL A 99 34.97 -24.20 40.20
C VAL A 99 35.64 -25.00 39.09
N ALA A 100 36.42 -24.34 38.24
CA ALA A 100 37.13 -24.98 37.13
C ALA A 100 38.42 -25.67 37.60
N PRO A 101 38.62 -26.97 37.32
CA PRO A 101 39.97 -27.54 37.32
C PRO A 101 40.69 -27.13 36.02
N VAL A 102 41.91 -26.61 36.18
CA VAL A 102 42.83 -26.32 35.07
C VAL A 102 43.30 -27.64 34.45
N VAL A 103 42.89 -27.89 33.21
CA VAL A 103 43.41 -28.98 32.37
C VAL A 103 44.37 -28.36 31.35
N PRO A 104 45.58 -28.91 31.13
CA PRO A 104 46.52 -28.36 30.16
C PRO A 104 45.94 -28.49 28.74
N ALA A 105 46.02 -27.39 28.01
CA ALA A 105 45.71 -27.30 26.59
C ALA A 105 46.61 -28.24 25.77
N GLN A 106 46.02 -29.20 25.06
CA GLN A 106 46.69 -29.91 23.97
C GLN A 106 45.67 -30.53 23.03
N ALA A 107 45.42 -29.84 21.92
CA ALA A 107 45.16 -30.34 20.56
C ALA A 107 44.42 -29.23 19.81
N GLU A 108 45.17 -28.28 19.26
CA GLU A 108 44.67 -27.42 18.19
C GLU A 108 44.49 -28.29 16.94
N ASP A 109 43.32 -28.90 16.80
CA ASP A 109 42.86 -29.35 15.49
C ASP A 109 42.54 -28.10 14.67
N VAL A 110 43.51 -27.70 13.84
CA VAL A 110 43.33 -26.73 12.75
C VAL A 110 42.46 -27.40 11.69
N PHE A 111 41.16 -27.54 11.98
CA PHE A 111 40.16 -27.56 10.93
C PHE A 111 40.21 -26.17 10.32
N LYS A 112 40.82 -26.05 9.14
CA LYS A 112 40.59 -24.90 8.26
C LYS A 112 39.07 -24.82 8.06
N LYS A 113 38.40 -23.97 8.85
CA LYS A 113 36.99 -23.64 8.65
C LYS A 113 36.89 -23.22 7.19
N ALA A 114 36.15 -24.01 6.39
CA ALA A 114 35.91 -23.63 5.01
C ALA A 114 35.41 -22.18 5.01
N PRO A 115 35.91 -21.32 4.11
CA PRO A 115 35.49 -19.93 4.09
C PRO A 115 33.96 -19.90 4.02
N GLU A 116 33.33 -19.13 4.91
CA GLU A 116 31.88 -19.02 4.94
C GLU A 116 31.40 -18.51 3.56
N PRO A 117 30.34 -19.12 3.00
CA PRO A 117 29.77 -18.64 1.75
C PRO A 117 29.37 -17.17 1.89
N VAL A 118 29.81 -16.35 0.95
CA VAL A 118 29.44 -14.94 0.88
C VAL A 118 28.14 -14.87 0.08
N TYR A 119 27.05 -14.41 0.70
CA TYR A 119 25.77 -14.22 0.02
C TYR A 119 25.64 -12.81 -0.53
N LEU A 120 25.01 -12.65 -1.70
CA LEU A 120 24.65 -11.34 -2.20
C LEU A 120 23.59 -10.70 -1.28
N PRO A 121 23.67 -9.39 -1.03
CA PRO A 121 22.66 -8.69 -0.25
C PRO A 121 21.30 -8.77 -0.94
N HIS A 122 20.25 -8.95 -0.14
CA HIS A 122 18.89 -8.99 -0.61
C HIS A 122 18.42 -7.59 -1.10
N PRO A 123 18.01 -7.42 -2.37
CA PRO A 123 17.60 -6.11 -2.88
C PRO A 123 16.39 -5.53 -2.13
N TRP A 124 15.46 -6.38 -1.68
CA TRP A 124 14.27 -5.96 -0.96
C TRP A 124 14.55 -5.37 0.42
N ALA A 125 15.74 -5.60 0.97
CA ALA A 125 16.19 -5.03 2.23
C ALA A 125 16.43 -3.51 2.12
N GLU A 126 16.63 -2.98 0.92
CA GLU A 126 16.78 -1.55 0.65
C GLU A 126 15.48 -0.87 0.20
N MET A 127 14.41 -1.65 0.04
CA MET A 127 13.12 -1.17 -0.44
C MET A 127 12.09 -1.06 0.70
N PRO A 128 11.14 -0.10 0.60
CA PRO A 128 10.02 -0.03 1.53
C PRO A 128 9.19 -1.31 1.55
N VAL A 129 8.75 -1.72 2.74
CA VAL A 129 7.74 -2.78 2.89
C VAL A 129 6.48 -2.39 2.10
N ALA A 130 5.99 -3.30 1.25
CA ALA A 130 4.92 -2.99 0.28
C ALA A 130 3.65 -2.43 0.94
N ALA A 131 3.25 -2.97 2.10
CA ALA A 131 2.07 -2.49 2.83
C ALA A 131 2.24 -1.04 3.35
N ASP A 132 3.42 -0.70 3.86
CA ASP A 132 3.72 0.65 4.35
C ASP A 132 3.80 1.66 3.22
N PHE A 133 4.43 1.27 2.11
CA PHE A 133 4.47 2.05 0.88
C PHE A 133 3.06 2.34 0.36
N LEU A 134 2.25 1.29 0.21
CA LEU A 134 0.87 1.39 -0.30
C LEU A 134 0.02 2.29 0.58
N THR A 135 0.07 2.09 1.90
CA THR A 135 -0.68 2.89 2.88
C THR A 135 -0.29 4.36 2.82
N ARG A 136 1.02 4.66 2.75
CA ARG A 136 1.51 6.03 2.64
C ARG A 136 1.09 6.67 1.32
N CYS A 137 1.24 5.94 0.22
CA CYS A 137 0.83 6.38 -1.10
C CYS A 137 -0.67 6.69 -1.14
N GLN A 138 -1.53 5.80 -0.63
CA GLN A 138 -2.97 6.02 -0.53
C GLN A 138 -3.30 7.34 0.18
N ARG A 139 -2.71 7.54 1.36
CA ARG A 139 -2.96 8.71 2.20
C ARG A 139 -2.59 10.01 1.48
N TRP A 140 -1.44 10.04 0.82
CA TRP A 140 -1.00 11.23 0.10
C TRP A 140 -1.81 11.47 -1.19
N ARG A 141 -2.10 10.41 -1.95
CA ARG A 141 -2.94 10.49 -3.17
C ARG A 141 -4.33 11.06 -2.86
N ALA A 142 -4.92 10.70 -1.72
CA ALA A 142 -6.22 11.21 -1.28
C ALA A 142 -6.23 12.72 -0.97
N LEU A 143 -5.06 13.33 -0.72
CA LEU A 143 -4.92 14.76 -0.43
C LEU A 143 -4.59 15.61 -1.67
N VAL A 144 -4.34 14.98 -2.82
CA VAL A 144 -4.00 15.70 -4.06
C VAL A 144 -5.29 16.28 -4.67
N PRO A 145 -5.40 17.61 -4.84
CA PRO A 145 -6.53 18.21 -5.51
C PRO A 145 -6.59 17.84 -7.00
N VAL A 146 -7.77 17.53 -7.51
CA VAL A 146 -7.97 17.26 -8.95
C VAL A 146 -7.80 18.51 -9.82
N SER A 147 -7.88 19.70 -9.21
CA SER A 147 -7.62 20.97 -9.87
C SER A 147 -6.95 21.97 -8.93
N LEU A 148 -6.04 22.78 -9.48
CA LEU A 148 -5.27 23.76 -8.74
C LEU A 148 -5.01 24.99 -9.62
N ASP A 149 -5.61 26.15 -9.31
CA ASP A 149 -5.52 27.41 -10.08
C ASP A 149 -5.49 27.21 -11.61
N ARG A 150 -6.61 26.72 -12.17
CA ARG A 150 -6.72 26.41 -13.61
C ARG A 150 -5.69 25.39 -14.13
N GLY A 151 -5.02 24.63 -13.27
CA GLY A 151 -4.38 23.36 -13.59
C GLY A 151 -5.34 22.21 -13.34
N ARG A 152 -5.38 21.23 -14.24
CA ARG A 152 -6.08 19.96 -14.06
C ARG A 152 -5.06 18.88 -13.77
N LEU A 153 -5.30 18.07 -12.75
CA LEU A 153 -4.47 16.92 -12.46
C LEU A 153 -4.51 15.94 -13.64
N GLU A 154 -3.34 15.52 -14.10
CA GLU A 154 -3.20 14.55 -15.18
C GLU A 154 -2.67 13.23 -14.65
N ARG A 155 -1.67 13.27 -13.78
CA ARG A 155 -0.97 12.10 -13.27
C ARG A 155 -0.50 12.28 -11.85
N VAL A 156 -0.52 11.20 -11.10
CA VAL A 156 0.15 11.09 -9.80
C VAL A 156 0.96 9.81 -9.79
N ARG A 157 2.21 9.87 -9.32
CA ARG A 157 3.10 8.71 -9.18
C ARG A 157 3.72 8.72 -7.79
N CYS A 158 3.54 7.64 -7.05
CA CYS A 158 4.27 7.36 -5.83
C CYS A 158 5.52 6.56 -6.17
N SER A 159 6.66 6.93 -5.58
CA SER A 159 7.91 6.18 -5.58
C SER A 159 8.49 6.15 -4.16
N ALA A 160 9.58 5.40 -3.95
CA ALA A 160 10.22 5.32 -2.64
C ALA A 160 10.66 6.70 -2.11
N GLU A 161 10.98 7.63 -3.00
CA GLU A 161 11.44 8.99 -2.69
C GLU A 161 10.29 9.94 -2.34
N GLY A 162 9.11 9.75 -2.93
CA GLY A 162 7.98 10.65 -2.69
C GLY A 162 6.80 10.54 -3.65
N LEU A 163 5.98 11.59 -3.65
CA LEU A 163 4.83 11.75 -4.53
C LEU A 163 5.16 12.77 -5.63
N GLU A 164 5.10 12.34 -6.88
CA GLU A 164 5.08 13.24 -8.03
C GLU A 164 3.64 13.46 -8.47
N THR A 165 3.28 14.72 -8.73
CA THR A 165 1.99 15.10 -9.30
C THR A 165 2.21 15.99 -10.50
N VAL A 166 1.47 15.73 -11.59
CA VAL A 166 1.57 16.48 -12.84
C VAL A 166 0.22 17.12 -13.13
N TYR A 167 0.25 18.43 -13.33
CA TYR A 167 -0.93 19.21 -13.70
C TYR A 167 -0.77 19.81 -15.09
N GLN A 168 -1.83 19.67 -15.89
CA GLN A 168 -1.96 20.29 -17.19
C GLN A 168 -2.67 21.65 -17.06
N ARG A 169 -2.02 22.71 -17.54
CA ARG A 169 -2.57 24.06 -17.59
C ARG A 169 -3.82 24.09 -18.48
N GLN A 170 -4.90 24.66 -17.94
CA GLN A 170 -6.15 24.89 -18.65
C GLN A 170 -6.20 26.33 -19.23
N PRO A 171 -7.08 26.58 -20.22
CA PRO A 171 -7.27 27.93 -20.77
C PRO A 171 -7.53 28.98 -19.68
N GLY A 172 -6.86 30.13 -19.81
CA GLY A 172 -6.91 31.22 -18.83
C GLY A 172 -6.01 31.04 -17.60
N GLY A 173 -5.35 29.89 -17.43
CA GLY A 173 -4.34 29.68 -16.39
C GLY A 173 -2.94 30.18 -16.79
N THR A 174 -2.13 30.57 -15.80
CA THR A 174 -0.73 30.98 -16.00
C THR A 174 0.20 30.20 -15.07
N ALA A 175 1.44 29.96 -15.51
CA ALA A 175 2.44 29.25 -14.71
C ALA A 175 2.74 29.96 -13.37
N ALA A 176 2.75 31.29 -13.35
CA ALA A 176 3.02 32.08 -12.15
C ALA A 176 1.94 31.89 -11.07
N ARG A 177 0.66 31.96 -11.43
CA ARG A 177 -0.44 31.78 -10.48
C ARG A 177 -0.56 30.32 -10.02
N PHE A 178 -0.31 29.37 -10.92
CA PHE A 178 -0.19 27.96 -10.55
C PHE A 178 0.93 27.75 -9.52
N ALA A 179 2.10 28.34 -9.74
CA ALA A 179 3.24 28.24 -8.82
C ALA A 179 2.93 28.83 -7.44
N GLU A 180 2.28 29.99 -7.39
CA GLU A 180 1.81 30.58 -6.14
C GLU A 180 0.84 29.65 -5.40
N ARG A 181 -0.12 29.05 -6.12
CA ARG A 181 -1.10 28.15 -5.53
C ARG A 181 -0.49 26.83 -5.05
N VAL A 182 0.46 26.26 -5.80
CA VAL A 182 1.24 25.08 -5.36
C VAL A 182 1.99 25.39 -4.06
N LYS A 183 2.58 26.58 -3.94
CA LYS A 183 3.26 26.97 -2.70
C LYS A 183 2.30 27.06 -1.51
N GLN A 184 1.09 27.56 -1.71
CA GLN A 184 0.06 27.63 -0.66
C GLN A 184 -0.45 26.24 -0.24
N VAL A 185 -0.65 25.32 -1.20
CA VAL A 185 -1.28 24.01 -0.92
C VAL A 185 -0.26 22.95 -0.49
N PHE A 186 0.88 22.87 -1.18
CA PHE A 186 1.88 21.83 -0.95
C PHE A 186 3.12 22.33 -0.21
N ASN A 187 3.28 23.64 -0.03
CA ASN A 187 4.53 24.25 0.44
C ASN A 187 5.74 23.82 -0.40
N ARG A 188 5.53 23.70 -1.72
CA ARG A 188 6.55 23.32 -2.71
C ARG A 188 6.58 24.31 -3.86
N THR A 189 7.63 24.22 -4.67
CA THR A 189 7.77 24.97 -5.93
C THR A 189 7.60 23.97 -7.08
N PRO A 190 6.68 24.21 -8.02
CA PRO A 190 6.55 23.35 -9.19
C PRO A 190 7.71 23.57 -10.17
N VAL A 191 8.05 22.52 -10.91
CA VAL A 191 8.96 22.55 -12.06
C VAL A 191 8.12 22.62 -13.33
N PHE A 192 8.52 23.49 -14.26
CA PHE A 192 7.88 23.63 -15.56
C PHE A 192 8.91 23.45 -16.67
N ASN A 193 8.52 22.79 -17.75
CA ASN A 193 9.27 22.86 -19.00
C ASN A 193 8.90 24.16 -19.74
N LEU A 194 9.64 25.23 -19.46
CA LEU A 194 9.39 26.54 -20.06
C LEU A 194 9.66 26.56 -21.58
N VAL A 195 10.57 25.70 -22.07
CA VAL A 195 10.89 25.58 -23.50
C VAL A 195 9.70 24.98 -24.27
N ALA A 196 8.99 24.03 -23.66
CA ALA A 196 7.74 23.46 -24.19
C ALA A 196 6.49 24.32 -23.90
N GLY A 197 6.67 25.60 -23.55
CA GLY A 197 5.58 26.55 -23.31
C GLY A 197 4.96 26.50 -21.90
N GLY A 198 5.56 25.77 -20.95
CA GLY A 198 5.15 25.76 -19.54
C GLY A 198 3.72 25.27 -19.31
N ASN A 199 3.25 24.35 -20.15
CA ASN A 199 1.89 23.82 -20.08
C ASN A 199 1.71 22.74 -19.01
N GLU A 200 2.80 22.12 -18.57
CA GLU A 200 2.82 21.11 -17.51
C GLU A 200 3.57 21.65 -16.29
N GLY A 201 2.94 21.54 -15.13
CA GLY A 201 3.55 21.81 -13.83
C GLY A 201 3.72 20.52 -13.05
N VAL A 202 4.97 20.17 -12.74
CA VAL A 202 5.32 18.99 -11.94
C VAL A 202 5.60 19.42 -10.50
N VAL A 203 4.92 18.81 -9.54
CA VAL A 203 5.14 19.02 -8.11
C VAL A 203 5.63 17.73 -7.49
N PHE A 204 6.81 17.77 -6.87
CA PHE A 204 7.35 16.65 -6.13
C PHE A 204 7.25 16.90 -4.62
N ILE A 205 6.68 15.94 -3.90
CA ILE A 205 6.51 15.96 -2.45
C ILE A 205 7.34 14.81 -1.87
N PRO A 206 8.54 15.09 -1.33
CA PRO A 206 9.38 14.05 -0.74
C PRO A 206 8.73 13.53 0.54
N TRP A 207 8.91 12.24 0.81
CA TRP A 207 8.45 11.62 2.05
C TRP A 207 9.63 11.35 2.99
N ALA A 208 9.34 11.18 4.29
CA ALA A 208 10.34 10.69 5.23
C ALA A 208 10.82 9.30 4.82
N LYS A 209 12.05 8.92 5.20
CA LYS A 209 12.56 7.58 4.91
C LYS A 209 11.61 6.50 5.45
N PHE A 210 11.50 5.40 4.70
CA PHE A 210 10.77 4.23 5.15
C PHE A 210 11.60 3.43 6.15
N THR A 211 10.92 2.68 7.00
CA THR A 211 11.56 1.59 7.74
C THR A 211 11.79 0.46 6.76
N LEU A 212 13.03 0.03 6.67
CA LEU A 212 13.47 -1.03 5.78
C LEU A 212 13.50 -2.35 6.54
N GLN A 213 13.20 -3.44 5.84
CA GLN A 213 13.14 -4.76 6.44
C GLN A 213 13.64 -5.82 5.46
N ASP A 214 14.65 -6.55 5.92
CA ASP A 214 15.10 -7.78 5.29
C ASP A 214 14.31 -8.96 5.88
N GLU A 215 13.19 -9.28 5.25
CA GLU A 215 12.33 -10.39 5.65
C GLU A 215 12.68 -11.65 4.87
N ALA A 216 12.48 -12.82 5.47
CA ALA A 216 12.65 -14.08 4.74
C ALA A 216 11.63 -14.16 3.60
N ALA A 217 12.11 -14.26 2.35
CA ALA A 217 11.24 -14.44 1.20
C ALA A 217 10.66 -15.88 1.15
N PRO A 218 9.44 -16.08 0.63
CA PRO A 218 8.88 -17.41 0.38
C PRO A 218 9.65 -18.13 -0.74
N ASP A 219 9.49 -19.45 -0.87
CA ASP A 219 10.05 -20.18 -2.02
C ASP A 219 9.37 -19.75 -3.34
N ALA A 220 10.10 -19.87 -4.45
CA ALA A 220 9.64 -19.40 -5.76
C ALA A 220 8.28 -19.98 -6.19
N GLY A 221 8.07 -21.27 -5.95
CA GLY A 221 6.80 -21.94 -6.27
C GLY A 221 5.63 -21.34 -5.50
N THR A 222 5.77 -21.23 -4.19
CA THR A 222 4.74 -20.64 -3.30
C THR A 222 4.48 -19.18 -3.66
N GLN A 223 5.51 -18.36 -3.83
CA GLN A 223 5.38 -16.93 -4.10
C GLN A 223 4.62 -16.66 -5.40
N LEU A 224 5.02 -17.34 -6.48
CA LEU A 224 4.40 -17.19 -7.79
C LEU A 224 2.97 -17.72 -7.79
N MET A 225 2.72 -18.92 -7.24
CA MET A 225 1.36 -19.48 -7.18
C MET A 225 0.41 -18.59 -6.38
N GLN A 226 0.85 -18.04 -5.25
CA GLN A 226 0.05 -17.13 -4.44
C GLN A 226 -0.30 -15.85 -5.20
N ALA A 227 0.70 -15.20 -5.81
CA ALA A 227 0.49 -13.97 -6.58
C ALA A 227 -0.44 -14.19 -7.80
N VAL A 228 -0.16 -15.22 -8.60
CA VAL A 228 -0.95 -15.55 -9.80
C VAL A 228 -2.40 -15.87 -9.43
N SER A 229 -2.61 -16.76 -8.45
CA SER A 229 -3.96 -17.16 -8.03
C SER A 229 -4.75 -15.98 -7.47
N TRP A 230 -4.07 -15.08 -6.76
CA TRP A 230 -4.67 -13.87 -6.22
C TRP A 230 -5.17 -12.93 -7.33
N PHE A 231 -4.31 -12.56 -8.28
CA PHE A 231 -4.70 -11.64 -9.36
C PHE A 231 -5.76 -12.25 -10.30
N GLN A 232 -5.72 -13.57 -10.52
CA GLN A 232 -6.78 -14.29 -11.22
C GLN A 232 -8.12 -14.19 -10.50
N THR A 233 -8.13 -14.35 -9.17
CA THR A 233 -9.36 -14.19 -8.36
C THR A 233 -9.90 -12.77 -8.42
N ARG A 234 -9.02 -11.77 -8.54
CA ARG A 234 -9.41 -10.36 -8.73
C ARG A 234 -9.82 -10.01 -10.15
N GLN A 235 -9.69 -10.93 -11.11
CA GLN A 235 -9.95 -10.71 -12.53
C GLN A 235 -9.13 -9.54 -13.11
N VAL A 236 -7.90 -9.36 -12.61
CA VAL A 236 -6.99 -8.28 -13.02
C VAL A 236 -5.94 -8.86 -13.95
N SER A 237 -5.73 -8.21 -15.10
CA SER A 237 -4.61 -8.53 -15.98
C SER A 237 -3.30 -8.08 -15.34
N PHE A 238 -2.37 -9.00 -15.16
CA PHE A 238 -1.03 -8.72 -14.66
C PHE A 238 0.02 -9.28 -15.64
N SER A 239 1.11 -8.56 -15.83
CA SER A 239 2.31 -9.10 -16.47
C SER A 239 3.31 -9.52 -15.41
N LEU A 240 4.06 -10.57 -15.70
CA LEU A 240 5.11 -11.10 -14.84
C LEU A 240 6.31 -11.47 -15.70
N SER A 241 7.50 -11.00 -15.33
CA SER A 241 8.74 -11.34 -16.00
C SER A 241 9.82 -11.65 -14.97
N GLU A 242 10.49 -12.79 -15.13
CA GLU A 242 11.69 -13.11 -14.37
C GLU A 242 12.83 -12.19 -14.80
N VAL A 243 13.52 -11.62 -13.81
CA VAL A 243 14.74 -10.85 -14.02
C VAL A 243 15.90 -11.84 -14.05
N LYS A 244 16.33 -12.19 -15.27
CA LYS A 244 17.49 -13.07 -15.45
C LYS A 244 18.74 -12.34 -15.01
N THR A 245 19.47 -12.94 -14.07
CA THR A 245 20.78 -12.42 -13.70
C THR A 245 21.76 -12.60 -14.86
N PRO A 246 22.55 -11.58 -15.22
CA PRO A 246 23.65 -11.75 -16.15
C PRO A 246 24.60 -12.84 -15.62
N PRO A 247 25.06 -13.78 -16.47
CA PRO A 247 26.08 -14.72 -16.04
C PRO A 247 27.31 -13.95 -15.58
N ALA A 248 27.91 -14.37 -14.45
CA ALA A 248 29.17 -13.81 -13.98
C ALA A 248 30.19 -13.86 -15.13
N MET A 249 30.74 -12.70 -15.51
CA MET A 249 31.68 -12.64 -16.63
C MET A 249 32.97 -13.39 -16.25
N PRO A 250 33.55 -14.20 -17.16
CA PRO A 250 34.84 -14.82 -16.92
C PRO A 250 35.91 -13.71 -16.88
N GLY A 251 36.29 -13.28 -15.69
CA GLY A 251 37.25 -12.18 -15.50
C GLY A 251 37.18 -11.50 -14.12
N ASP A 252 36.00 -11.49 -13.49
CA ASP A 252 35.79 -10.82 -12.19
C ASP A 252 36.37 -11.61 -10.98
N GLY A 253 37.04 -12.73 -11.25
CA GLY A 253 37.69 -13.58 -10.24
C GLY A 253 38.91 -14.35 -10.76
N ALA A 254 39.48 -13.96 -11.90
CA ALA A 254 40.72 -14.56 -12.40
C ALA A 254 41.94 -13.97 -11.65
N GLY A 255 41.99 -14.16 -10.33
CA GLY A 255 43.14 -13.72 -9.53
C GLY A 255 43.01 -13.70 -8.00
N SER A 256 41.85 -13.97 -7.41
CA SER A 256 41.70 -13.99 -5.95
C SER A 256 41.02 -15.26 -5.47
N ASP A 257 41.58 -15.89 -4.44
CA ASP A 257 40.99 -16.98 -3.65
C ASP A 257 39.72 -16.53 -2.86
N ALA A 258 38.99 -15.53 -3.36
CA ALA A 258 37.76 -15.05 -2.76
C ALA A 258 36.59 -15.98 -3.16
N PRO A 259 35.75 -16.43 -2.21
CA PRO A 259 34.55 -17.18 -2.52
C PRO A 259 33.67 -16.38 -3.50
N GLN A 260 33.18 -17.04 -4.56
CA GLN A 260 32.20 -16.42 -5.44
C GLN A 260 30.92 -16.13 -4.65
N PRO A 261 30.33 -14.94 -4.78
CA PRO A 261 29.12 -14.60 -4.06
C PRO A 261 27.96 -15.45 -4.55
N ILE A 262 27.22 -16.03 -3.62
CA ILE A 262 26.05 -16.88 -3.87
C ILE A 262 24.81 -15.98 -3.89
N GLN A 263 24.01 -16.10 -4.94
CA GLN A 263 22.66 -15.58 -4.98
C GLN A 263 21.70 -16.72 -4.62
N ASP A 264 20.91 -16.55 -3.57
CA ASP A 264 19.95 -17.53 -3.06
C ASP A 264 18.49 -17.06 -3.23
N TRP A 265 18.27 -16.15 -4.20
CA TRP A 265 16.98 -15.55 -4.47
C TRP A 265 16.74 -15.30 -5.95
N HIS A 266 15.46 -15.36 -6.32
CA HIS A 266 14.92 -14.98 -7.61
C HIS A 266 14.15 -13.67 -7.51
N GLU A 267 14.22 -12.86 -8.57
CA GLU A 267 13.44 -11.64 -8.72
C GLU A 267 12.51 -11.73 -9.93
N TYR A 268 11.23 -11.41 -9.70
CA TYR A 268 10.23 -11.27 -10.74
C TYR A 268 9.65 -9.87 -10.70
N THR A 269 9.57 -9.21 -11.84
CA THR A 269 8.90 -7.92 -11.98
C THR A 269 7.45 -8.14 -12.39
N PHE A 270 6.55 -7.35 -11.81
CA PHE A 270 5.14 -7.35 -12.21
C PHE A 270 4.64 -5.95 -12.53
N SER A 271 3.69 -5.88 -13.46
CA SER A 271 2.98 -4.66 -13.78
C SER A 271 1.49 -4.92 -13.94
N ILE A 272 0.68 -4.03 -13.40
CA ILE A 272 -0.78 -4.09 -13.43
C ILE A 272 -1.30 -2.73 -13.89
N THR A 273 -2.19 -2.73 -14.87
CA THR A 273 -2.95 -1.54 -15.27
C THR A 273 -4.44 -1.84 -15.15
N ASP A 274 -5.15 -1.07 -14.32
CA ASP A 274 -6.55 -1.33 -14.01
C ASP A 274 -7.31 -0.06 -13.62
N LYS A 275 -8.64 -0.11 -13.58
CA LYS A 275 -9.51 1.00 -13.13
C LYS A 275 -9.81 0.95 -11.63
N HIS A 276 -9.61 -0.21 -11.00
CA HIS A 276 -9.75 -0.37 -9.56
C HIS A 276 -8.54 0.19 -8.82
N MET A 277 -8.77 0.68 -7.60
CA MET A 277 -7.71 1.25 -6.78
C MET A 277 -6.67 0.18 -6.39
N PRO A 278 -5.38 0.54 -6.31
CA PRO A 278 -4.30 -0.38 -5.92
C PRO A 278 -4.55 -1.08 -4.60
N GLU A 279 -5.15 -0.37 -3.64
CA GLU A 279 -5.52 -0.91 -2.35
C GLU A 279 -6.56 -2.02 -2.48
N TRP A 280 -7.55 -1.85 -3.35
CA TRP A 280 -8.52 -2.90 -3.62
C TRP A 280 -7.81 -4.10 -4.23
N ILE A 281 -7.02 -3.91 -5.29
CA ILE A 281 -6.33 -4.99 -6.03
C ILE A 281 -5.43 -5.82 -5.11
N LEU A 282 -4.69 -5.17 -4.22
CA LEU A 282 -3.68 -5.80 -3.36
C LEU A 282 -4.22 -6.23 -1.99
N GLN A 283 -5.47 -5.88 -1.63
CA GLN A 283 -6.04 -6.17 -0.31
C GLN A 283 -6.18 -7.67 -0.06
N GLY A 284 -5.31 -8.24 0.77
CA GLY A 284 -5.34 -9.67 1.13
C GLY A 284 -4.31 -10.51 0.40
N LEU A 285 -3.53 -9.92 -0.52
CA LEU A 285 -2.32 -10.54 -1.04
C LEU A 285 -1.32 -10.74 0.10
N ALA A 286 -0.66 -11.90 0.14
CA ALA A 286 0.49 -12.12 1.02
C ALA A 286 1.64 -11.21 0.56
N MET A 287 1.98 -10.20 1.35
CA MET A 287 2.96 -9.17 0.98
C MET A 287 4.42 -9.54 1.29
N GLN A 288 4.66 -10.74 1.83
CA GLN A 288 6.01 -11.20 2.15
C GLN A 288 6.81 -11.40 0.86
N GLY A 289 8.00 -10.81 0.78
CA GLY A 289 8.80 -10.82 -0.44
C GLY A 289 8.22 -9.95 -1.57
N VAL A 290 7.18 -9.17 -1.32
CA VAL A 290 6.62 -8.22 -2.30
C VAL A 290 7.17 -6.82 -2.03
N ARG A 291 7.66 -6.13 -3.07
CA ARG A 291 8.07 -4.73 -3.00
C ARG A 291 7.43 -3.95 -4.12
N LEU A 292 6.85 -2.79 -3.81
CA LEU A 292 6.25 -1.91 -4.80
C LEU A 292 7.29 -0.86 -5.22
N SER A 293 7.58 -0.77 -6.52
CA SER A 293 8.47 0.24 -7.06
C SER A 293 7.72 1.51 -7.42
N SER A 294 6.50 1.37 -7.94
CA SER A 294 5.64 2.52 -8.19
C SER A 294 4.14 2.20 -8.07
N VAL A 295 3.40 3.20 -7.62
CA VAL A 295 1.93 3.22 -7.68
C VAL A 295 1.51 4.55 -8.27
N ALA A 296 0.92 4.52 -9.46
CA ALA A 296 0.52 5.69 -10.19
C ALA A 296 -0.96 5.65 -10.56
N TYR A 297 -1.52 6.83 -10.86
CA TYR A 297 -2.76 6.92 -11.61
C TYR A 297 -2.70 8.07 -12.61
N THR A 298 -3.44 7.91 -13.70
CA THR A 298 -3.76 8.99 -14.62
C THR A 298 -5.24 9.34 -14.50
N LEU A 299 -5.55 10.63 -14.69
CA LEU A 299 -6.91 11.15 -14.71
C LEU A 299 -7.23 11.62 -16.13
N SER A 300 -8.14 10.94 -16.80
CA SER A 300 -8.56 11.32 -18.15
C SER A 300 -9.31 12.66 -18.15
N PRO A 301 -9.38 13.36 -19.29
CA PRO A 301 -10.22 14.55 -19.43
C PRO A 301 -11.69 14.34 -19.05
N GLN A 302 -12.18 13.10 -19.15
CA GLN A 302 -13.55 12.70 -18.81
C GLN A 302 -13.70 12.31 -17.32
N GLY A 303 -12.66 12.46 -16.51
CA GLY A 303 -12.68 12.17 -15.08
C GLY A 303 -12.52 10.68 -14.73
N GLN A 304 -12.00 9.87 -15.65
CA GLN A 304 -11.76 8.44 -15.41
C GLN A 304 -10.35 8.20 -14.88
N PHE A 305 -10.24 7.38 -13.83
CA PHE A 305 -8.97 6.97 -13.27
C PHE A 305 -8.47 5.68 -13.91
N THR A 306 -7.19 5.65 -14.26
CA THR A 306 -6.46 4.43 -14.63
C THR A 306 -5.26 4.31 -13.72
N TYR A 307 -5.19 3.24 -12.94
CA TYR A 307 -4.11 2.95 -12.01
C TYR A 307 -3.05 2.07 -12.67
N GLN A 308 -1.80 2.34 -12.35
CA GLN A 308 -0.65 1.55 -12.75
C GLN A 308 0.14 1.18 -11.50
N ILE A 309 0.40 -0.11 -11.33
CA ILE A 309 1.15 -0.66 -10.20
C ILE A 309 2.36 -1.39 -10.79
N GLU A 310 3.54 -1.05 -10.29
CA GLU A 310 4.79 -1.71 -10.64
C GLU A 310 5.43 -2.21 -9.36
N GLY A 311 6.00 -3.41 -9.42
CA GLY A 311 6.65 -4.01 -8.28
C GLY A 311 7.47 -5.22 -8.61
N HIS A 312 8.00 -5.81 -7.56
CA HIS A 312 8.92 -6.93 -7.54
C HIS A 312 8.36 -7.99 -6.59
N LEU A 313 8.44 -9.25 -7.02
CA LEU A 313 8.27 -10.44 -6.20
C LEU A 313 9.65 -11.06 -6.04
N TYR A 314 10.12 -11.10 -4.81
CA TYR A 314 11.32 -11.81 -4.43
C TYR A 314 10.94 -13.16 -3.84
N ALA A 315 11.69 -14.17 -4.23
CA ALA A 315 11.55 -15.51 -3.71
C ALA A 315 12.93 -16.07 -3.42
N ARG A 316 13.03 -16.96 -2.43
CA ARG A 316 14.25 -17.74 -2.19
C ARG A 316 14.29 -18.96 -3.11
N ASP A 317 15.50 -19.45 -3.33
CA ASP A 317 15.78 -20.75 -3.95
C ASP A 317 15.24 -21.93 -3.12
#